data_AF-A0A3N5R5B1-F1
#
_entry.id   AF-A0A3N5R5B1-F1
#
_cell.length_a   1.000
_cell.length_b   1.000
_cell.length_c   1.000
_cell.angle_alpha   90.00
_cell.angle_beta   90.00
_cell.angle_gamma   90.00
#
_symmetry.space_group_name_H-M   'P 1'
#
loop_
_entity.id
_entity.type
_entity.pdbx_description
1 polymer ?
#
loop_
_entity_poly.entity_id
_entity_poly.type
_entity_poly.pdbx_seq_one_letter_code
_entity_poly.pdbx_strand_id
1 'polypeptide(L)'
;MSEASVGKLCGRPLSEADLEAIRRAILEADPPLRAEVARRVCAVLGWHDALGRPKLMSCRVGLLRLHRAGLITLPAARHGNG
;
A
#
# COMPACT_ATOMS: atom_id res chain seq x y z
N MET A 1 -8.45 -0.93 24.32
CA MET A 1 -8.18 -1.58 23.03
C MET A 1 -7.06 -0.79 22.38
N SER A 2 -5.87 -1.38 22.35
CA SER A 2 -4.64 -0.69 21.99
C SER A 2 -4.63 -0.40 20.50
N GLU A 3 -4.63 0.88 20.15
CA GLU A 3 -4.43 1.37 18.79
C GLU A 3 -2.94 1.21 18.46
N ALA A 4 -2.55 -0.04 18.18
CA ALA A 4 -1.20 -0.35 17.74
C ALA A 4 -0.99 0.43 16.44
N SER A 5 -0.17 1.48 16.51
CA SER A 5 0.24 2.25 15.35
C SER A 5 1.14 1.36 14.49
N VAL A 6 0.51 0.51 13.67
CA VAL A 6 1.19 -0.55 12.93
C VAL A 6 2.15 0.06 11.91
N GLY A 7 1.83 1.23 11.35
CA GLY A 7 2.75 2.00 10.53
C GLY A 7 2.20 3.38 10.17
N LYS A 8 3.07 4.28 9.74
CA LYS A 8 2.66 5.57 9.16
C LYS A 8 2.88 5.53 7.66
N LEU A 9 1.80 5.69 6.91
CA LEU A 9 1.86 5.86 5.48
C LEU A 9 1.80 7.37 5.23
N CYS A 10 2.90 7.97 4.79
CA CYS A 10 3.02 9.40 4.46
C CYS A 10 2.31 10.37 5.44
N GLY A 11 2.42 10.12 6.75
CA GLY A 11 1.85 10.98 7.79
C GLY A 11 0.46 10.57 8.30
N ARG A 12 -0.22 9.62 7.64
CA ARG A 12 -1.49 9.06 8.13
C ARG A 12 -1.22 7.79 8.95
N PRO A 13 -1.77 7.67 10.17
CA PRO A 13 -1.70 6.42 10.91
C PRO A 13 -2.48 5.36 10.14
N LEU A 14 -1.87 4.19 9.94
CA LEU A 14 -2.58 3.00 9.49
C LEU A 14 -3.11 2.27 10.71
N SER A 15 -4.40 1.95 10.66
CA SER A 15 -5.01 1.00 11.57
C SER A 15 -4.73 -0.43 11.14
N GLU A 16 -4.96 -1.37 12.04
CA GLU A 16 -4.82 -2.80 11.74
C GLU A 16 -5.80 -3.26 10.66
N ALA A 17 -7.01 -2.67 10.62
CA ALA A 17 -8.00 -2.88 9.57
C ALA A 17 -7.52 -2.41 8.20
N ASP A 18 -6.84 -1.25 8.14
CA ASP A 18 -6.24 -0.76 6.89
C ASP A 18 -5.15 -1.72 6.40
N LEU A 19 -4.36 -2.25 7.33
CA LEU A 19 -3.26 -3.16 7.00
C LEU A 19 -3.78 -4.50 6.46
N GLU A 20 -4.86 -5.01 7.05
CA GLU A 20 -5.53 -6.21 6.56
C GLU A 20 -6.15 -5.97 5.17
N ALA A 21 -6.76 -4.80 4.95
CA ALA A 21 -7.25 -4.40 3.65
C ALA A 21 -6.12 -4.31 2.60
N ILE A 22 -4.94 -3.79 2.98
CA ILE A 22 -3.74 -3.78 2.12
C ILE A 22 -3.31 -5.21 1.78
N ARG A 23 -3.18 -6.10 2.77
CA ARG A 23 -2.78 -7.50 2.55
C ARG A 23 -3.73 -8.21 1.60
N ARG A 24 -5.03 -8.02 1.81
CA ARG A 24 -6.07 -8.57 0.93
C ARG A 24 -5.95 -8.01 -0.48
N ALA A 25 -5.77 -6.70 -0.62
CA ALA A 25 -5.56 -6.06 -1.92
C ALA A 25 -4.30 -6.57 -2.64
N ILE A 26 -3.25 -6.94 -1.90
CA ILE A 26 -2.04 -7.57 -2.45
C ILE A 26 -2.34 -8.99 -2.95
N LEU A 27 -3.07 -9.78 -2.16
CA LEU A 27 -3.43 -11.17 -2.51
C LEU A 27 -4.38 -11.24 -3.71
N GLU A 28 -5.33 -10.31 -3.79
CA GLU A 28 -6.27 -10.22 -4.89
C GLU A 28 -5.69 -9.50 -6.14
N ALA A 29 -4.45 -9.00 -6.07
CA ALA A 29 -3.82 -8.35 -7.22
C ALA A 29 -3.43 -9.39 -8.26
N ASP A 30 -4.23 -9.47 -9.31
CA ASP A 30 -3.95 -10.23 -10.53
C ASP A 30 -3.90 -9.28 -11.73
N PRO A 31 -2.74 -9.11 -12.40
CA PRO A 31 -1.44 -9.72 -12.11
C PRO A 31 -0.76 -9.14 -10.85
N PRO A 32 0.15 -9.89 -10.18
CA PRO A 32 0.81 -9.48 -8.94
C PRO A 32 1.90 -8.43 -9.18
N LEU A 33 1.51 -7.27 -9.70
CA LEU A 33 2.38 -6.14 -10.01
C LEU A 33 2.33 -5.12 -8.88
N ARG A 34 3.48 -4.58 -8.47
CA ARG A 34 3.53 -3.47 -7.50
C ARG A 34 2.69 -2.25 -7.92
N ALA A 35 2.54 -2.01 -9.23
CA ALA A 35 1.69 -0.92 -9.74
C ALA A 35 0.20 -1.21 -9.53
N GLU A 36 -0.22 -2.46 -9.74
CA GLU A 36 -1.61 -2.91 -9.54
C GLU A 36 -1.96 -2.91 -8.05
N VAL A 37 -1.08 -3.49 -7.23
CA VAL A 37 -1.16 -3.43 -5.77
C VAL A 37 -1.27 -1.99 -5.30
N ALA A 38 -0.39 -1.09 -5.75
CA ALA A 38 -0.43 0.31 -5.34
C ALA A 38 -1.74 0.98 -5.77
N ARG A 39 -2.27 0.69 -6.96
CA ARG A 39 -3.59 1.20 -7.41
C ARG A 39 -4.73 0.66 -6.54
N ARG A 40 -4.79 -0.64 -6.30
CA ARG A 40 -5.82 -1.27 -5.46
C ARG A 40 -5.75 -0.78 -4.02
N VAL A 41 -4.57 -0.75 -3.42
CA VAL A 41 -4.35 -0.23 -2.07
C VAL A 41 -4.78 1.24 -2.00
N CYS A 42 -4.37 2.05 -2.97
CA CYS A 42 -4.80 3.45 -3.03
C CYS A 42 -6.34 3.54 -3.20
N ALA A 43 -6.99 2.68 -3.98
CA ALA A 43 -8.45 2.68 -4.13
C ALA A 43 -9.18 2.26 -2.84
N VAL A 44 -8.75 1.17 -2.21
CA VAL A 44 -9.34 0.60 -0.99
C VAL A 44 -9.19 1.55 0.20
N LEU A 45 -8.04 2.21 0.33
CA LEU A 45 -7.80 3.19 1.40
C LEU A 45 -8.34 4.59 1.06
N GLY A 46 -8.94 4.77 -0.11
CA GLY A 46 -9.36 6.08 -0.62
C GLY A 46 -8.19 7.06 -0.78
N TRP A 47 -6.98 6.54 -0.99
CA TRP A 47 -5.77 7.32 -1.18
C TRP A 47 -5.64 7.86 -2.58
N HIS A 48 -6.49 8.84 -2.85
CA HIS A 48 -6.42 9.67 -4.03
C HIS A 48 -5.98 11.08 -3.61
N ASP A 49 -5.33 11.79 -4.53
CA ASP A 49 -5.09 13.22 -4.33
C ASP A 49 -6.42 13.99 -4.30
N ALA A 50 -6.38 15.28 -3.96
CA ALA A 50 -7.55 16.17 -4.03
C ALA A 50 -8.22 16.19 -5.43
N LEU A 51 -7.49 15.78 -6.47
CA LEU A 51 -7.94 15.64 -7.86
C LEU A 51 -8.44 14.23 -8.22
N GLY A 52 -8.57 13.31 -7.26
CA GLY A 52 -8.97 11.92 -7.51
C GLY A 52 -7.89 11.06 -8.17
N ARG A 53 -6.68 11.58 -8.37
CA ARG A 53 -5.58 10.84 -9.01
C ARG A 53 -4.88 9.96 -7.97
N PRO A 54 -4.63 8.67 -8.24
CA PRO A 54 -3.89 7.81 -7.34
C PRO A 54 -2.46 8.34 -7.16
N LYS A 55 -2.06 8.60 -5.91
CA LYS A 55 -0.68 9.01 -5.59
C LYS A 55 0.24 7.80 -5.63
N LEU A 56 0.45 7.24 -6.82
CA LEU A 56 1.24 6.03 -7.03
C LEU A 56 2.65 6.12 -6.44
N MET A 57 3.30 7.28 -6.54
CA MET A 57 4.63 7.49 -5.94
C MET A 57 4.60 7.47 -4.41
N SER A 58 3.67 8.18 -3.76
CA SER A 58 3.52 8.16 -2.30
C SER A 58 3.04 6.80 -1.78
N CYS A 59 2.06 6.17 -2.46
CA CYS A 59 1.60 4.80 -2.15
C CYS A 59 2.80 3.83 -2.23
N ARG A 60 3.63 3.91 -3.28
CA ARG A 60 4.84 3.08 -3.41
C ARG A 60 5.84 3.30 -2.27
N VAL A 61 6.17 4.55 -1.93
CA VAL A 61 7.10 4.86 -0.83
C VAL A 61 6.55 4.36 0.51
N GLY A 62 5.26 4.56 0.73
CA GLY A 62 4.59 4.07 1.93
C GLY A 62 4.61 2.54 2.03
N LEU A 63 4.22 1.85 0.95
CA LEU A 63 4.27 0.39 0.87
C LEU A 63 5.69 -0.15 1.07
N LEU A 64 6.71 0.52 0.50
CA LEU A 64 8.13 0.19 0.72
C LEU A 64 8.52 0.33 2.20
N ARG A 65 8.04 1.36 2.90
CA ARG A 65 8.28 1.52 4.34
C ARG A 65 7.63 0.41 5.15
N LEU A 66 6.38 0.06 4.85
CA LEU A 66 5.70 -1.06 5.52
C LEU A 66 6.41 -2.39 5.27
N HIS A 67 6.88 -2.60 4.04
CA HIS A 67 7.64 -3.79 3.68
C HIS A 67 9.00 -3.85 4.40
N ARG A 68 9.73 -2.73 4.47
CA ARG A 68 10.97 -2.61 5.25
C ARG A 68 10.74 -2.79 6.75
N ALA A 69 9.58 -2.40 7.25
CA ALA A 69 9.18 -2.63 8.63
C ALA A 69 8.71 -4.09 8.89
N GLY A 70 8.66 -4.95 7.86
CA GLY A 70 8.23 -6.35 7.99
C GLY A 70 6.72 -6.54 8.17
N LEU A 71 5.91 -5.50 7.95
CA LEU A 71 4.47 -5.51 8.22
C LEU A 71 3.65 -6.14 7.08
N ILE A 72 4.14 -5.96 5.85
CA ILE A 72 3.53 -6.48 4.62
C ILE A 72 4.60 -7.05 3.69
N THR A 73 4.20 -7.97 2.83
CA THR A 73 5.06 -8.52 1.76
C THR A 73 4.61 -7.96 0.42
N LEU A 74 5.49 -7.21 -0.25
CA LEU A 74 5.20 -6.72 -1.59
C LEU A 74 5.64 -7.75 -2.64
N PRO A 75 4.81 -8.01 -3.67
CA PRO A 75 5.23 -8.85 -4.78
C PRO A 75 6.44 -8.24 -5.49
N ALA A 76 7.29 -9.08 -6.09
CA ALA A 76 8.50 -8.63 -6.78
C ALA A 76 8.14 -7.63 -7.90
N ALA A 77 8.89 -6.53 -8.03
CA ALA A 77 8.72 -5.64 -9.17
C ALA A 77 9.16 -6.40 -10.43
N ARG A 78 8.22 -6.68 -11.34
CA ARG A 78 8.54 -7.32 -12.63
C ARG A 78 9.03 -6.36 -13.71
N HIS A 79 9.19 -5.07 -13.38
CA HIS A 79 9.83 -4.10 -14.25
C HIS A 79 11.02 -3.49 -13.52
N GLY A 80 12.22 -4.03 -13.81
CA GLY A 80 13.38 -3.16 -13.92
C GLY A 80 13.08 -2.20 -15.06
N ASN A 81 13.34 -0.91 -14.86
CA ASN A 81 13.29 0.04 -15.96
C ASN A 81 14.25 -0.47 -17.05
N GLY A 82 13.69 -0.80 -18.22
CA GLY A 82 14.40 -0.85 -19.49
C GLY A 82 13.89 0.31 -20.33
#